data_AF-S5N565-F1
#
_entry.id   AF-S5N565-F1
#
_cell.length_a   1.000
_cell.length_b   1.000
_cell.length_c   1.000
_cell.angle_alpha   90.00
_cell.angle_beta   90.00
_cell.angle_gamma   90.00
#
_symmetry.space_group_name_H-M   'P 1'
#
loop_
_entity.id
_entity.type
_entity.pdbx_description
1 polymer ?
#
loop_
_entity_poly.entity_id
_entity_poly.type
_entity_poly.pdbx_seq_one_letter_code
_entity_poly.pdbx_strand_id
1 'polypeptide(L)'
;VLVYMWPIVTGLISAGYCTMTIWNFYKTGRQLREVLSIHAGLNSSRYIRLMALASMELFATIPLASWVIWINSHESPVFPWKSWADTHSGFGRVDVYPKVIWSSTSLFIMTTELQRWLTISCAFVFFVFFGFADEARKHYRQAYTSVASRLGVTTTSGSLESTGSSKGGVAVRVSTYN
;
A
#
# COMPACT_ATOMS: atom_id res chain seq x y z
N VAL A 1 -11.72 7.42 -25.90
CA VAL A 1 -12.58 7.90 -24.79
C VAL A 1 -13.30 6.75 -24.07
N LEU A 2 -14.04 5.88 -24.77
CA LEU A 2 -14.79 4.75 -24.15
C LEU A 2 -13.94 3.79 -23.29
N VAL A 3 -12.70 3.48 -23.70
CA VAL A 3 -11.82 2.60 -22.89
C VAL A 3 -11.30 3.28 -21.63
N TYR A 4 -11.11 4.61 -21.67
CA TYR A 4 -10.54 5.38 -20.56
C TYR A 4 -11.57 5.78 -19.49
N MET A 5 -12.87 5.55 -19.72
CA MET A 5 -13.92 5.85 -18.74
C MET A 5 -13.98 4.81 -17.61
N TRP A 6 -13.54 3.58 -17.88
CA TRP A 6 -13.70 2.46 -16.96
C TRP A 6 -13.04 2.67 -15.59
N PRO A 7 -11.80 3.20 -15.51
CA PRO A 7 -11.15 3.50 -14.22
C PRO A 7 -11.95 4.47 -13.34
N ILE A 8 -12.68 5.42 -13.93
CA ILE A 8 -13.53 6.36 -13.20
C ILE A 8 -14.76 5.65 -12.64
N VAL A 9 -15.40 4.82 -13.46
CA VAL A 9 -16.58 4.06 -13.04
C VAL A 9 -16.24 3.13 -11.89
N THR A 10 -15.15 2.37 -12.02
CA THR A 10 -14.67 1.49 -10.94
C THR A 10 -14.23 2.29 -9.71
N GLY A 11 -13.58 3.45 -9.90
CA GLY A 11 -13.19 4.34 -8.83
C GLY A 11 -14.37 4.90 -8.04
N LEU A 12 -15.44 5.33 -8.72
CA LEU A 12 -16.66 5.85 -8.09
C LEU A 12 -17.39 4.78 -7.29
N ILE A 13 -17.50 3.56 -7.83
CA ILE A 13 -18.11 2.43 -7.13
C ILE A 13 -17.30 2.12 -5.86
N SER A 14 -15.98 1.97 -5.99
CA SER A 14 -15.08 1.73 -4.86
C SER A 14 -15.13 2.87 -3.83
N ALA A 15 -15.25 4.13 -4.27
CA ALA A 15 -15.38 5.27 -3.36
C ALA A 15 -16.66 5.23 -2.54
N GLY A 16 -17.78 4.82 -3.13
CA GLY A 16 -19.04 4.59 -2.42
C GLY A 16 -18.88 3.56 -1.31
N TYR A 17 -18.33 2.38 -1.64
CA TYR A 17 -18.08 1.33 -0.66
C TYR A 17 -17.07 1.75 0.41
N CYS A 18 -15.99 2.43 0.03
CA CYS A 18 -14.98 2.88 0.97
C CYS A 18 -15.56 3.90 1.97
N THR A 19 -16.37 4.85 1.49
CA THR A 19 -17.02 5.85 2.33
C THR A 19 -18.02 5.22 3.29
N MET A 20 -18.86 4.29 2.80
CA MET A 20 -19.81 3.55 3.64
C MET A 20 -19.10 2.74 4.72
N THR A 21 -17.98 2.10 4.36
CA THR A 21 -17.17 1.30 5.29
C THR A 21 -16.51 2.18 6.35
N ILE A 22 -15.92 3.31 5.95
CA ILE A 22 -15.34 4.29 6.87
C ILE A 22 -16.42 4.85 7.82
N TRP A 23 -17.58 5.20 7.28
CA TRP A 23 -18.71 5.70 8.07
C TRP A 23 -19.20 4.68 9.11
N ASN A 24 -19.36 3.42 8.70
CA ASN A 24 -19.72 2.35 9.62
C ASN A 24 -18.61 2.10 10.67
N PHE A 25 -17.34 2.21 10.29
CA PHE A 25 -16.22 2.09 11.23
C PHE A 25 -16.21 3.22 12.29
N TYR A 26 -16.50 4.47 11.87
CA TYR A 26 -16.64 5.59 12.80
C TYR A 26 -17.84 5.43 13.73
N LYS A 27 -19.00 5.02 13.19
CA LYS A 27 -20.23 4.85 13.96
C LYS A 27 -20.19 3.67 14.92
N THR A 28 -19.56 2.57 14.51
CA THR A 28 -19.59 1.26 15.19
C THR A 28 -18.24 0.93 15.85
N GLY A 29 -17.35 1.91 15.98
CA GLY A 29 -15.93 1.71 16.30
C GLY A 29 -15.62 0.96 17.60
N ARG A 30 -16.55 0.89 18.56
CA ARG A 30 -16.39 0.08 19.79
C ARG A 30 -16.75 -1.40 19.57
N GLN A 31 -17.90 -1.66 18.93
CA GLN A 31 -18.37 -3.01 18.64
C GLN A 31 -17.49 -3.70 17.59
N LEU A 32 -16.98 -2.95 16.61
CA LEU A 32 -16.04 -3.49 15.64
C LEU A 32 -14.69 -3.84 16.27
N ARG A 33 -14.17 -3.05 17.22
CA ARG A 33 -12.93 -3.39 17.95
C ARG A 33 -13.10 -4.66 18.78
N GLU A 34 -14.27 -4.86 19.38
CA GLU A 34 -14.60 -6.06 20.14
C GLU A 34 -14.69 -7.30 19.23
N VAL A 35 -15.42 -7.22 18.12
CA VAL A 35 -15.50 -8.31 17.12
C VAL A 35 -14.14 -8.63 16.51
N LEU A 36 -13.34 -7.60 16.19
CA LEU A 36 -11.98 -7.81 15.67
C LEU A 36 -11.03 -8.39 16.73
N SER A 37 -11.25 -8.10 18.02
CA SER A 37 -10.46 -8.68 19.11
C SER A 37 -10.74 -10.16 19.34
N ILE A 38 -11.94 -10.64 18.98
CA ILE A 38 -12.32 -12.06 19.04
C ILE A 38 -11.58 -12.87 17.97
N HIS A 39 -11.27 -12.25 16.83
CA HIS A 39 -10.49 -12.88 15.76
C HIS A 39 -9.00 -12.52 15.90
N ALA A 40 -8.24 -13.35 16.61
CA ALA A 40 -6.81 -13.20 16.90
C ALA A 40 -5.89 -12.95 15.68
N GLY A 41 -6.38 -13.10 14.45
CA GLY A 41 -5.64 -12.84 13.20
C GLY A 41 -5.88 -11.46 12.54
N LEU A 42 -6.92 -10.71 12.90
CA LEU A 42 -7.27 -9.43 12.26
C LEU A 42 -6.92 -8.27 13.18
N ASN A 43 -5.66 -7.82 13.15
CA ASN A 43 -5.26 -6.64 13.91
C ASN A 43 -5.95 -5.38 13.37
N SER A 44 -6.65 -4.63 14.24
CA SER A 44 -7.38 -3.38 13.88
C SER A 44 -6.49 -2.36 13.16
N SER A 45 -5.20 -2.33 13.51
CA SER A 45 -4.17 -1.52 12.84
C SER A 45 -4.03 -1.86 11.35
N ARG A 46 -4.06 -3.15 10.99
CA ARG A 46 -3.94 -3.62 9.60
C ARG A 46 -5.12 -3.16 8.74
N TYR A 47 -6.32 -3.27 9.30
CA TYR A 47 -7.55 -2.89 8.61
C TYR A 47 -7.59 -1.38 8.34
N ILE A 48 -7.26 -0.55 9.33
CA ILE A 48 -7.23 0.91 9.18
C ILE A 48 -6.22 1.33 8.09
N ARG A 49 -5.04 0.69 8.05
CA ARG A 49 -4.03 0.95 7.01
C ARG A 49 -4.52 0.60 5.61
N LEU A 50 -5.20 -0.54 5.45
CA LEU A 50 -5.80 -0.93 4.17
C LEU A 50 -6.89 0.06 3.72
N MET A 51 -7.74 0.51 4.65
CA MET A 51 -8.76 1.52 4.36
C MET A 51 -8.15 2.87 3.99
N ALA A 52 -7.07 3.29 4.67
CA ALA A 52 -6.34 4.52 4.37
C ALA A 52 -5.60 4.46 3.02
N LEU A 53 -5.03 3.30 2.67
CA LEU A 53 -4.42 3.08 1.36
C LEU A 53 -5.49 3.16 0.26
N ALA A 54 -6.62 2.45 0.43
CA ALA A 54 -7.71 2.46 -0.53
C ALA A 54 -8.29 3.88 -0.72
N SER A 55 -8.46 4.65 0.36
CA SER A 55 -8.94 6.03 0.24
C SER A 55 -7.92 6.93 -0.47
N MET A 56 -6.63 6.82 -0.16
CA MET A 56 -5.57 7.56 -0.84
C MET A 56 -5.51 7.23 -2.34
N GLU A 57 -5.65 5.95 -2.70
CA GLU A 57 -5.71 5.49 -4.09
C GLU A 57 -6.88 6.13 -4.83
N LEU A 58 -8.06 6.23 -4.21
CA LEU A 58 -9.23 6.87 -4.81
C LEU A 58 -9.02 8.36 -5.05
N PHE A 59 -8.46 9.07 -4.07
CA PHE A 59 -8.15 10.49 -4.20
C PHE A 59 -7.09 10.77 -5.26
N ALA A 60 -6.17 9.85 -5.52
CA ALA A 60 -5.21 9.98 -6.62
C ALA A 60 -5.83 9.60 -7.97
N THR A 61 -6.59 8.50 -8.03
CA THR A 61 -7.09 7.91 -9.28
C THR A 61 -8.17 8.75 -9.93
N ILE A 62 -9.12 9.31 -9.16
CA ILE A 62 -10.26 10.06 -9.71
C ILE A 62 -9.79 11.34 -10.45
N PRO A 63 -8.96 12.22 -9.85
CA PRO A 63 -8.45 13.40 -10.55
C PRO A 63 -7.56 13.04 -11.73
N LEU A 64 -6.67 12.05 -11.57
CA LEU A 64 -5.76 11.62 -12.64
C LEU A 64 -6.55 11.07 -13.85
N ALA A 65 -7.52 10.19 -13.63
CA ALA A 65 -8.33 9.64 -14.71
C ALA A 65 -9.18 10.71 -15.40
N SER A 66 -9.74 11.67 -14.64
CA SER A 66 -10.48 12.80 -15.20
C SER A 66 -9.59 13.68 -16.08
N TRP A 67 -8.36 13.97 -15.62
CA TRP A 67 -7.36 14.72 -16.37
C TRP A 67 -6.95 14.02 -17.68
N VAL A 68 -6.74 12.70 -17.63
CA VAL A 68 -6.41 11.90 -18.82
C VAL A 68 -7.53 11.96 -19.86
N ILE A 69 -8.79 11.83 -19.45
CA ILE A 69 -9.94 11.95 -20.37
C ILE A 69 -10.00 13.35 -20.99
N TRP A 70 -9.78 14.40 -20.19
CA TRP A 70 -9.77 15.77 -20.67
C TRP A 70 -8.73 15.98 -21.78
N ILE A 71 -7.47 15.54 -21.55
CA ILE A 71 -6.41 15.60 -22.57
C ILE A 71 -6.81 14.80 -23.82
N ASN A 72 -7.29 13.55 -23.65
CA ASN A 72 -7.65 12.69 -24.77
C ASN A 72 -8.79 13.26 -25.63
N SER A 73 -9.71 14.01 -25.02
CA SER A 73 -10.81 14.67 -25.74
C SER A 73 -10.40 15.99 -26.39
N HIS A 74 -9.34 16.64 -25.89
CA HIS A 74 -8.86 17.92 -26.41
C HIS A 74 -7.87 17.74 -27.57
N GLU A 75 -6.96 16.78 -27.45
CA GLU A 75 -5.89 16.51 -28.43
C GLU A 75 -6.35 15.66 -29.62
N SER A 76 -7.51 15.01 -29.53
CA SER A 76 -8.03 14.17 -30.61
C SER A 76 -9.55 14.30 -30.74
N PRO A 77 -10.07 14.55 -31.96
CA PRO A 77 -11.50 14.59 -32.17
C PRO A 77 -12.10 13.22 -31.84
N VAL A 78 -13.17 13.23 -31.05
CA VAL A 78 -13.89 12.02 -30.68
C VAL A 78 -14.66 11.51 -31.90
N PHE A 79 -14.11 10.49 -32.57
CA PHE A 79 -14.77 9.88 -33.71
C PHE A 79 -16.03 9.11 -33.27
N PRO A 80 -17.15 9.22 -34.02
CA PRO A 80 -18.35 8.47 -33.72
C PRO A 80 -18.12 6.98 -33.92
N TRP A 81 -18.73 6.17 -33.05
CA TRP A 81 -18.67 4.71 -33.19
C TRP A 81 -19.44 4.27 -34.44
N LYS A 82 -18.77 3.53 -35.34
CA LYS A 82 -19.37 3.05 -36.60
C LYS A 82 -19.89 1.62 -36.49
N SER A 83 -19.03 0.66 -36.15
CA SER A 83 -19.40 -0.75 -36.00
C SER A 83 -18.37 -1.52 -35.17
N TRP A 84 -18.76 -2.70 -34.66
CA TRP A 84 -17.86 -3.58 -33.89
C TRP A 84 -16.67 -4.06 -34.72
N ALA A 85 -16.90 -4.42 -36.00
CA ALA A 85 -15.87 -4.89 -36.92
C ALA A 85 -14.84 -3.80 -37.23
N ASP A 86 -15.26 -2.54 -37.37
CA ASP A 86 -14.38 -1.39 -37.60
C ASP A 86 -13.48 -1.13 -36.39
N THR A 87 -14.04 -1.15 -35.18
CA THR A 87 -13.29 -0.95 -33.92
C THR A 87 -12.27 -2.06 -33.65
N HIS A 88 -12.56 -3.30 -34.03
CA HIS A 88 -11.67 -4.45 -33.82
C HIS A 88 -10.77 -4.76 -35.02
N SER A 89 -10.83 -3.95 -36.08
CA SER A 89 -9.94 -4.11 -37.21
C SER A 89 -8.50 -3.83 -36.79
N GLY A 90 -7.57 -4.73 -37.12
CA GLY A 90 -6.14 -4.52 -36.84
C GLY A 90 -5.75 -4.58 -35.36
N PHE A 91 -6.56 -5.16 -34.48
CA PHE A 91 -6.28 -5.23 -33.03
C PHE A 91 -4.96 -5.97 -32.67
N GLY A 92 -4.51 -6.88 -33.54
CA GLY A 92 -3.22 -7.56 -33.40
C GLY A 92 -2.00 -6.74 -33.85
N ARG A 93 -2.20 -5.52 -34.37
CA ARG A 93 -1.12 -4.66 -34.84
C ARG A 93 -0.50 -3.92 -33.66
N VAL A 94 0.76 -4.24 -33.37
CA VAL A 94 1.56 -3.53 -32.36
C VAL A 94 2.26 -2.37 -33.05
N ASP A 95 1.76 -1.16 -32.82
CA ASP A 95 2.44 0.05 -33.28
C ASP A 95 3.65 0.36 -32.40
N VAL A 96 4.81 0.51 -33.03
CA VAL A 96 6.05 0.89 -32.34
C VAL A 96 6.35 2.35 -32.66
N TYR A 97 6.34 3.19 -31.62
CA TYR A 97 6.62 4.61 -31.77
C TYR A 97 8.08 4.91 -31.36
N PRO A 98 8.96 5.32 -32.31
CA PRO A 98 10.33 5.72 -31.98
C PRO A 98 10.36 6.97 -31.10
N LYS A 99 11.46 7.13 -30.34
CA LYS A 99 11.65 8.23 -29.38
C LYS A 99 11.38 9.60 -29.96
N VAL A 100 11.86 9.86 -31.17
CA VAL A 100 11.69 11.14 -31.86
C VAL A 100 10.21 11.53 -32.00
N ILE A 101 9.31 10.56 -32.14
CA ILE A 101 7.87 10.81 -32.31
C ILE A 101 7.20 11.07 -30.97
N TRP A 102 7.45 10.24 -29.95
CA TRP A 102 6.82 10.44 -28.64
C TRP A 102 7.46 11.58 -27.81
N SER A 103 8.70 11.97 -28.11
CA SER A 103 9.35 13.14 -27.50
C SER A 103 9.12 14.45 -28.26
N SER A 104 8.27 14.45 -29.29
CA SER A 104 7.99 15.64 -30.11
C SER A 104 7.14 16.67 -29.36
N THR A 105 6.28 16.21 -28.45
CA THR A 105 5.35 17.06 -27.70
C THR A 105 5.59 16.91 -26.21
N SER A 106 5.72 18.05 -25.52
CA SER A 106 5.92 18.11 -24.06
C SER A 106 4.85 17.32 -23.28
N LEU A 107 3.59 17.42 -23.72
CA LEU A 107 2.46 16.71 -23.13
C LEU A 107 2.66 15.18 -23.18
N PHE A 108 3.14 14.63 -24.29
CA PHE A 108 3.32 13.19 -24.48
C PHE A 108 4.48 12.66 -23.64
N ILE A 109 5.54 13.46 -23.46
CA ILE A 109 6.63 13.17 -22.52
C ILE A 109 6.08 13.13 -21.09
N MET A 110 5.32 14.15 -20.69
CA MET A 110 4.77 14.27 -19.35
C MET A 110 3.85 13.09 -18.99
N THR A 111 2.92 12.70 -19.88
CA THR A 111 2.00 11.59 -19.62
C THR A 111 2.72 10.24 -19.55
N THR A 112 3.71 10.01 -20.42
CA THR A 112 4.50 8.78 -20.45
C THR A 112 5.36 8.62 -19.20
N GLU A 113 6.04 9.69 -18.78
CA GLU A 113 6.86 9.70 -17.57
C GLU A 113 5.97 9.59 -16.32
N LEU A 114 4.84 10.29 -16.26
CA LEU A 114 3.88 10.18 -15.16
C LEU A 114 3.44 8.73 -14.94
N GLN A 115 3.13 8.00 -16.01
CA GLN A 115 2.71 6.60 -15.91
C GLN A 115 3.82 5.69 -15.38
N ARG A 116 5.09 5.94 -15.73
CA ARG A 116 6.24 5.21 -15.20
C ARG A 116 6.48 5.49 -13.72
N TRP A 117 6.45 6.76 -13.34
CA TRP A 117 6.67 7.20 -11.97
C TRP A 117 5.51 6.86 -11.04
N LEU A 118 4.29 6.70 -11.57
CA LEU A 118 3.13 6.29 -10.79
C LEU A 118 3.34 4.91 -10.16
N THR A 119 3.84 3.91 -10.91
CA THR A 119 4.11 2.57 -10.38
C THR A 119 5.15 2.60 -9.25
N ILE A 120 6.21 3.39 -9.44
CA ILE A 120 7.25 3.59 -8.43
C ILE A 120 6.66 4.26 -7.19
N SER A 121 5.83 5.29 -7.38
CA SER A 121 5.14 6.00 -6.29
C SER A 121 4.22 5.07 -5.50
N CYS A 122 3.47 4.19 -6.17
CA CYS A 122 2.63 3.19 -5.52
C CYS A 122 3.45 2.24 -4.62
N ALA A 123 4.63 1.82 -5.08
CA ALA A 123 5.52 1.00 -4.26
C ALA A 123 5.99 1.75 -2.99
N PHE A 124 6.32 3.04 -3.11
CA PHE A 124 6.68 3.87 -1.95
C PHE A 124 5.50 4.04 -0.99
N VAL A 125 4.30 4.34 -1.49
CA VAL A 125 3.09 4.44 -0.66
C VAL A 125 2.84 3.14 0.09
N PHE A 126 2.88 2.00 -0.61
CA PHE A 126 2.74 0.69 0.01
C PHE A 126 3.78 0.46 1.10
N PHE A 127 5.06 0.79 0.82
CA PHE A 127 6.12 0.67 1.80
C PHE A 127 5.91 1.57 3.03
N VAL A 128 5.38 2.78 2.86
CA VAL A 128 5.06 3.66 3.99
C VAL A 128 3.97 3.07 4.87
N PHE A 129 2.89 2.55 4.28
CA PHE A 129 1.78 1.97 5.04
C PHE A 129 2.10 0.62 5.69
N PHE A 130 2.89 -0.24 5.02
CA PHE A 130 3.16 -1.60 5.48
C PHE A 130 4.57 -1.81 6.03
N GLY A 131 5.59 -1.11 5.52
CA GLY A 131 6.98 -1.25 5.97
C GLY A 131 7.23 -0.64 7.35
N PHE A 132 6.55 0.45 7.71
CA PHE A 132 6.64 1.03 9.06
C PHE A 132 5.64 0.42 10.07
N ALA A 133 4.95 -0.67 9.72
CA ALA A 133 4.07 -1.37 10.66
C ALA A 133 4.85 -1.99 11.82
N ASP A 134 4.29 -1.94 13.03
CA ASP A 134 4.91 -2.60 14.19
C ASP A 134 5.00 -4.11 13.97
N GLU A 135 4.03 -4.71 13.28
CA GLU A 135 4.10 -6.08 12.80
C GLU A 135 5.29 -6.30 11.84
N ALA A 136 5.50 -5.43 10.87
CA ALA A 136 6.60 -5.55 9.91
C ALA A 136 7.97 -5.37 10.60
N ARG A 137 8.08 -4.39 11.51
CA ARG A 137 9.28 -4.18 12.34
C ARG A 137 9.60 -5.36 13.24
N LYS A 138 8.58 -6.00 13.80
CA LYS A 138 8.73 -7.24 14.58
C LYS A 138 9.30 -8.35 13.71
N HIS A 139 8.80 -8.52 12.49
CA HIS A 139 9.34 -9.49 11.53
C HIS A 139 10.76 -9.15 11.08
N TYR A 140 11.09 -7.87 10.83
CA TYR A 140 12.46 -7.44 10.53
C TYR A 140 13.41 -7.73 11.69
N ARG A 141 12.99 -7.47 12.92
CA ARG A 141 13.78 -7.78 14.12
C ARG A 141 14.00 -9.29 14.27
N GLN A 142 12.96 -10.10 14.05
CA GLN A 142 13.06 -11.57 14.10
C GLN A 142 13.99 -12.12 13.01
N ALA A 143 13.90 -11.61 11.79
CA ALA A 143 14.78 -11.98 10.69
C ALA A 143 16.22 -11.57 10.99
N TYR A 144 16.44 -10.34 11.47
CA TYR A 144 17.74 -9.85 11.88
C TYR A 144 18.36 -10.71 13.00
N THR A 145 17.60 -11.03 14.05
CA THR A 145 18.10 -11.90 15.13
C THR A 145 18.38 -13.32 14.65
N SER A 146 17.62 -13.84 13.68
CA SER A 146 17.85 -15.17 13.10
C SER A 146 19.10 -15.22 12.21
N VAL A 147 19.41 -14.11 11.53
CA VAL A 147 20.64 -13.99 10.73
C VAL A 147 21.83 -13.76 11.65
N ALA A 148 21.70 -12.90 12.66
CA ALA A 148 22.73 -12.63 13.65
C ALA A 148 23.09 -13.89 14.47
N SER A 149 22.10 -14.71 14.84
CA SER A 149 22.33 -15.97 15.54
C SER A 149 23.02 -17.02 14.67
N ARG A 150 22.76 -17.04 13.35
CA ARG A 150 23.47 -17.89 12.38
C ARG A 150 24.90 -17.42 12.11
N LEU A 151 25.18 -16.14 12.29
CA LEU A 151 26.51 -15.54 12.13
C LEU A 151 27.33 -15.47 13.44
N GLY A 152 26.82 -16.05 14.54
CA GLY A 152 27.54 -16.12 15.81
C GLY A 152 27.61 -14.82 16.61
N VAL A 153 26.85 -13.78 16.22
CA VAL A 153 26.76 -12.53 16.96
C VAL A 153 25.62 -12.64 17.97
N THR A 154 25.95 -13.06 19.19
CA THR A 154 25.03 -13.07 20.34
C THR A 154 24.63 -11.64 20.67
N THR A 155 23.56 -11.14 20.06
CA THR A 155 22.96 -9.87 20.46
C THR A 155 22.22 -10.13 21.76
N THR A 156 22.93 -10.04 22.89
CA THR A 156 22.34 -9.96 24.22
C THR A 156 21.41 -8.76 24.23
N SER A 157 20.12 -9.01 23.98
CA SER A 157 19.07 -8.04 24.29
C SER A 157 19.01 -8.01 25.81
N GLY A 158 19.68 -7.04 26.42
CA GLY A 158 19.59 -6.77 27.84
C GLY A 158 18.13 -6.50 28.21
N SER A 159 17.48 -7.51 28.77
CA SER A 159 16.33 -7.33 29.63
C SER A 159 16.81 -6.47 30.80
N LEU A 160 16.50 -5.18 30.78
CA LEU A 160 16.58 -4.35 31.99
C LEU A 160 15.53 -4.89 32.96
N GLU A 161 15.92 -5.88 33.76
CA GLU A 161 15.24 -6.18 35.01
C GLU A 161 15.43 -4.96 35.92
N SER A 162 14.33 -4.25 36.16
CA SER A 162 14.23 -3.29 37.24
C SER A 162 14.28 -4.05 38.56
N THR A 163 15.48 -4.36 39.06
CA THR A 163 15.64 -4.87 40.42
C THR A 163 15.40 -3.73 41.40
N GLY A 164 14.16 -3.62 41.86
CA GLY A 164 13.80 -2.86 43.05
C GLY A 164 14.63 -3.37 44.23
N SER A 165 15.40 -2.48 44.83
CA SER A 165 16.14 -2.73 46.06
C SER A 165 15.15 -2.99 47.20
N SER A 166 14.99 -4.26 47.57
CA SER A 166 14.34 -4.69 48.81
C SER A 166 15.33 -5.50 49.64
N LYS A 167 15.82 -4.84 50.69
CA LYS A 167 16.23 -5.36 52.00
C LYS A 167 16.41 -6.87 52.16
N GLY A 168 17.62 -7.23 52.62
CA GLY A 168 17.82 -8.18 53.72
C GLY A 168 17.79 -9.66 53.33
N GLY A 169 18.96 -10.29 53.34
CA GLY A 169 19.07 -11.74 53.20
C GLY A 169 20.51 -12.23 53.34
N VAL A 170 20.83 -12.70 54.54
CA VAL A 170 22.08 -13.30 55.00
C VAL A 170 22.70 -14.29 53.99
N ALA A 171 23.98 -14.10 53.68
CA ALA A 171 24.77 -15.06 52.90
C ALA A 171 25.18 -16.25 53.78
N VAL A 172 24.63 -17.43 53.50
CA VAL A 172 25.11 -18.71 54.05
C VAL A 172 25.99 -19.37 52.99
N ARG A 173 27.31 -19.44 53.25
CA ARG A 173 28.24 -20.25 52.45
C ARG A 173 28.11 -21.70 52.89
N VAL A 174 27.71 -22.58 51.98
CA VAL A 174 27.84 -24.03 52.14
C VAL A 174 29.06 -24.48 51.35
N SER A 175 30.07 -24.94 52.08
CA SER A 175 31.30 -25.54 51.56
C SER A 175 31.01 -26.95 51.06
N THR A 176 31.41 -27.26 49.83
CA THR A 176 31.21 -28.57 49.21
C THR A 176 32.46 -29.44 49.24
N TYR A 177 32.31 -30.55 49.98
CA TYR A 177 32.79 -31.93 49.78
C TYR A 177 34.24 -32.36 50.08
N ASN A 178 34.29 -33.52 50.76
CA ASN A 178 35.32 -34.58 50.68
C ASN A 178 35.45 -35.10 49.25
#